data_AF-A0A0Q6U703-F1
#
_entry.id   AF-A0A0Q6U703-F1
#
_cell.length_a   1.000
_cell.length_b   1.000
_cell.length_c   1.000
_cell.angle_alpha   90.00
_cell.angle_beta   90.00
_cell.angle_gamma   90.00
#
_symmetry.space_group_name_H-M   'P 1'
#
loop_
_entity.id
_entity.type
_entity.pdbx_description
1 polymer ?
#
loop_
_entity_poly.entity_id
_entity_poly.type
_entity_poly.pdbx_seq_one_letter_code
_entity_poly.pdbx_strand_id
1 'polypeptide(L)'
;MIRKPVMAVLAPILAGMAALSVAACEDRHDAMANPRICADFKANPGATAAADPATPVEECTRRWAYSLAGARDSAEVVADAVVAACAPVLSKWNQASLGQAAPAGGEQALSLTTGQPTNPLAEHSSFAQGRALFYVVQARAGRCKAPPVVNGAPEGL
;
A
#
# COMPACT_ATOMS: atom_id res chain seq x y z
N MET A 1 -29.34 44.91 -63.51
CA MET A 1 -27.89 45.19 -63.57
C MET A 1 -27.23 44.46 -62.39
N ILE A 2 -26.48 43.38 -62.70
CA ILE A 2 -25.03 43.23 -62.46
C ILE A 2 -24.73 42.79 -61.01
N ARG A 3 -24.75 41.48 -60.74
CA ARG A 3 -23.59 40.55 -60.71
C ARG A 3 -22.45 41.01 -59.78
N LYS A 4 -22.24 40.28 -58.67
CA LYS A 4 -21.09 39.36 -58.52
C LYS A 4 -21.17 38.48 -57.25
N PRO A 5 -20.56 37.28 -57.29
CA PRO A 5 -20.55 36.27 -56.23
C PRO A 5 -19.28 36.40 -55.35
N VAL A 6 -19.10 35.51 -54.35
CA VAL A 6 -17.86 34.70 -54.13
C VAL A 6 -17.85 34.04 -52.74
N MET A 7 -17.82 32.71 -52.79
CA MET A 7 -17.03 31.72 -52.02
C MET A 7 -16.95 31.73 -50.49
N ALA A 8 -17.41 30.59 -49.97
CA ALA A 8 -16.80 29.72 -48.95
C ALA A 8 -15.31 29.96 -48.58
N VAL A 9 -15.04 30.01 -47.27
CA VAL A 9 -13.82 29.53 -46.59
C VAL A 9 -14.27 29.06 -45.19
N LEU A 10 -14.43 27.76 -44.94
CA LEU A 10 -13.47 26.87 -44.25
C LEU A 10 -12.96 27.41 -42.89
N ALA A 11 -13.41 26.75 -41.80
CA ALA A 11 -12.79 26.73 -40.47
C ALA A 11 -11.39 26.07 -40.50
N PRO A 12 -10.63 25.92 -39.39
CA PRO A 12 -10.56 26.63 -38.10
C PRO A 12 -9.14 27.21 -37.83
N ILE A 13 -8.96 28.15 -36.90
CA ILE A 13 -7.63 28.53 -36.38
C ILE A 13 -7.56 28.24 -34.88
N LEU A 14 -6.58 27.41 -34.54
CA LEU A 14 -6.08 27.05 -33.23
C LEU A 14 -5.69 28.26 -32.35
N ALA A 15 -5.61 27.97 -31.05
CA ALA A 15 -4.83 28.65 -30.02
C ALA A 15 -5.48 29.86 -29.35
N GLY A 16 -5.86 29.65 -28.08
CA GLY A 16 -6.13 30.76 -27.18
C GLY A 16 -6.65 30.30 -25.83
N MET A 17 -5.74 30.26 -24.84
CA MET A 17 -6.03 30.33 -23.39
C MET A 17 -6.38 29.03 -22.67
N ALA A 18 -5.38 28.14 -22.61
CA ALA A 18 -5.08 27.46 -21.36
C ALA A 18 -4.40 28.46 -20.43
N ALA A 19 -5.09 28.96 -19.40
CA ALA A 19 -4.48 29.46 -18.17
C ALA A 19 -5.53 29.82 -17.11
N LEU A 20 -5.28 29.31 -15.89
CA LEU A 20 -5.62 29.90 -14.59
C LEU A 20 -7.03 29.63 -14.02
N SER A 21 -7.17 28.48 -13.36
CA SER A 21 -7.56 28.45 -11.94
C SER A 21 -7.41 27.04 -11.34
N VAL A 22 -6.17 26.52 -11.35
CA VAL A 22 -5.77 25.47 -10.40
C VAL A 22 -5.36 26.20 -9.11
N ALA A 23 -6.36 26.67 -8.36
CA ALA A 23 -6.17 27.34 -7.07
C ALA A 23 -7.11 26.72 -6.04
N ALA A 24 -6.86 25.44 -5.73
CA ALA A 24 -7.33 24.75 -4.52
C ALA A 24 -6.55 23.43 -4.32
N CYS A 25 -5.22 23.50 -4.42
CA CYS A 25 -4.31 22.48 -3.90
C CYS A 25 -3.36 23.15 -2.88
N GLU A 26 -3.89 24.06 -2.08
CA GLU A 26 -3.14 24.74 -1.02
C GLU A 26 -3.89 24.56 0.29
N ASP A 27 -3.92 23.32 0.74
CA ASP A 27 -3.93 23.02 2.16
C ASP A 27 -3.11 21.75 2.34
N ARG A 28 -1.80 21.88 2.12
CA ARG A 28 -0.85 20.96 2.75
C ARG A 28 -0.99 21.23 4.23
N HIS A 29 -1.92 20.51 4.87
CA HIS A 29 -1.83 20.26 6.28
C HIS A 29 -0.37 19.90 6.56
N ASP A 30 0.35 20.79 7.22
CA ASP A 30 1.48 20.45 8.06
C ASP A 30 0.92 19.64 9.23
N ALA A 31 0.34 18.49 8.90
CA ALA A 31 0.13 17.41 9.83
C ALA A 31 1.53 17.13 10.40
N MET A 32 1.63 17.20 11.71
CA MET A 32 2.86 17.09 12.49
C MET A 32 3.63 15.83 12.10
N ALA A 33 4.48 15.95 11.08
CA ALA A 33 5.29 14.84 10.60
C ALA A 33 6.33 14.54 11.68
N ASN A 34 6.16 13.41 12.36
CA ASN A 34 7.11 12.97 13.36
C ASN A 34 8.10 12.00 12.71
N PRO A 35 9.29 12.44 12.28
CA PRO A 35 10.25 11.56 11.61
C PRO A 35 10.73 10.40 12.49
N ARG A 36 10.50 10.46 13.81
CA ARG A 36 10.84 9.36 14.73
C ARG A 36 9.91 8.15 14.58
N ILE A 37 8.78 8.29 13.88
CA ILE A 37 7.89 7.15 13.59
C ILE A 37 8.33 6.38 12.34
N CYS A 38 9.30 6.89 11.57
CA CYS A 38 9.75 6.23 10.35
C CYS A 38 10.63 5.02 10.66
N ALA A 39 10.38 3.91 9.97
CA ALA A 39 11.24 2.73 10.01
C ALA A 39 12.64 3.05 9.44
N ASP A 40 13.66 2.43 10.03
CA ASP A 40 15.01 2.40 9.46
C ASP A 40 15.23 1.09 8.70
N PHE A 41 15.25 1.18 7.37
CA PHE A 41 15.45 0.03 6.48
C PHE A 41 16.91 -0.40 6.32
N LYS A 42 17.86 0.33 6.93
CA LYS A 42 19.27 -0.07 7.01
C LYS A 42 19.53 -1.02 8.18
N ALA A 43 18.68 -0.99 9.21
CA ALA A 43 18.75 -1.91 10.32
C ALA A 43 18.14 -3.25 9.91
N ASN A 44 18.92 -4.33 10.04
CA ASN A 44 18.46 -5.67 9.73
C ASN A 44 17.45 -6.13 10.81
N PRO A 45 16.17 -6.37 10.50
CA PRO A 45 15.18 -6.73 11.50
C PRO A 45 15.33 -8.21 11.85
N GLY A 46 16.21 -8.52 12.80
CA GLY A 46 16.42 -9.89 13.25
C GLY A 46 17.03 -10.07 14.64
N ALA A 47 17.21 -9.00 15.42
CA ALA A 47 18.07 -9.10 16.59
C ALA A 47 17.38 -9.53 17.90
N THR A 48 16.07 -9.43 18.10
CA THR A 48 15.48 -9.67 19.44
C THR A 48 14.00 -10.07 19.44
N ALA A 49 13.69 -11.32 19.11
CA ALA A 49 12.54 -12.08 19.64
C ALA A 49 12.67 -13.53 19.18
N ALA A 50 12.05 -14.49 19.88
CA ALA A 50 11.83 -15.82 19.32
C ALA A 50 11.30 -15.66 17.88
N ALA A 51 11.84 -16.42 16.93
CA ALA A 51 11.56 -16.23 15.51
C ALA A 51 10.05 -16.41 15.22
N ASP A 52 9.31 -15.31 15.27
CA ASP A 52 7.87 -15.29 14.98
C ASP A 52 7.71 -15.60 13.49
N PRO A 53 6.95 -16.65 13.11
CA PRO A 53 6.71 -16.99 11.72
C PRO A 53 6.04 -15.85 10.92
N ALA A 54 5.44 -14.85 11.58
CA ALA A 54 4.88 -13.66 10.94
C ALA A 54 5.94 -12.63 10.52
N THR A 55 7.17 -12.70 11.04
CA THR A 55 8.26 -11.72 10.79
C THR A 55 8.50 -11.43 9.30
N PRO A 56 8.56 -12.45 8.40
CA PRO A 56 8.76 -12.19 6.97
C PRO A 56 7.60 -11.44 6.33
N VAL A 57 6.36 -11.71 6.77
CA VAL A 57 5.15 -11.02 6.28
C VAL A 57 5.14 -9.58 6.78
N GLU A 58 5.49 -9.37 8.04
CA GLU A 58 5.62 -8.03 8.61
C GLU A 58 6.68 -7.20 7.88
N GLU A 59 7.85 -7.77 7.59
CA GLU A 59 8.88 -7.05 6.84
C GLU A 59 8.45 -6.75 5.40
N CYS A 60 7.79 -7.70 4.74
CA CYS A 60 7.25 -7.49 3.41
C CYS A 60 6.23 -6.34 3.38
N THR A 61 5.25 -6.38 4.28
CA THR A 61 4.22 -5.35 4.37
C THR A 61 4.82 -4.00 4.70
N ARG A 62 5.79 -3.93 5.62
CA ARG A 62 6.49 -2.69 5.98
C ARG A 62 7.19 -2.05 4.80
N ARG A 63 7.98 -2.82 4.04
CA ARG A 63 8.74 -2.29 2.90
C ARG A 63 7.83 -1.81 1.78
N TRP A 64 6.84 -2.61 1.38
CA TRP A 64 5.90 -2.21 0.33
C TRP A 64 5.02 -1.03 0.75
N ALA A 65 4.57 -0.98 2.00
CA ALA A 65 3.78 0.14 2.51
C ALA A 65 4.54 1.46 2.43
N TYR A 66 5.82 1.47 2.80
CA TYR A 66 6.65 2.67 2.70
C TYR A 66 6.95 3.05 1.24
N SER A 67 7.13 2.07 0.35
CA SER A 67 7.32 2.32 -1.09
C SER A 67 6.08 2.92 -1.75
N LEU A 68 4.89 2.48 -1.35
CA LEU A 68 3.61 2.92 -1.92
C LEU A 68 2.97 4.09 -1.16
N ALA A 69 3.57 4.55 -0.06
CA ALA A 69 3.01 5.60 0.80
C ALA A 69 2.70 6.91 0.05
N GLY A 70 3.47 7.21 -1.01
CA GLY A 70 3.28 8.39 -1.86
C GLY A 70 2.12 8.31 -2.86
N ALA A 71 1.46 7.16 -2.99
CA ALA A 71 0.26 7.02 -3.84
C ALA A 71 -0.87 7.91 -3.32
N ARG A 72 -1.72 8.41 -4.23
CA ARG A 72 -2.83 9.33 -3.89
C ARG A 72 -4.10 8.62 -3.44
N ASP A 73 -4.17 7.30 -3.60
CA ASP A 73 -5.32 6.49 -3.22
C ASP A 73 -5.51 6.45 -1.69
N SER A 74 -6.69 6.01 -1.24
CA SER A 74 -6.95 5.85 0.18
C SER A 74 -5.98 4.86 0.82
N ALA A 75 -5.73 4.97 2.13
CA ALA A 75 -4.75 4.14 2.80
C ALA A 75 -5.13 2.65 2.74
N GLU A 76 -6.43 2.36 2.71
CA GLU A 76 -7.03 1.03 2.56
C GLU A 76 -6.71 0.43 1.19
N VAL A 77 -6.92 1.20 0.11
CA VAL A 77 -6.59 0.75 -1.26
C VAL A 77 -5.11 0.44 -1.40
N VAL A 78 -4.24 1.28 -0.82
CA VAL A 78 -2.81 1.04 -0.82
C VAL A 78 -2.45 -0.17 0.04
N ALA A 79 -3.11 -0.36 1.19
CA ALA A 79 -2.90 -1.53 2.04
C ALA A 79 -3.26 -2.83 1.32
N ASP A 80 -4.34 -2.86 0.55
CA ASP A 80 -4.71 -4.02 -0.26
C ASP A 80 -3.66 -4.31 -1.34
N ALA A 81 -3.12 -3.27 -1.99
CA ALA A 81 -2.03 -3.42 -2.94
C ALA A 81 -0.75 -3.96 -2.28
N VAL A 82 -0.45 -3.53 -1.05
CA VAL A 82 0.68 -4.05 -0.25
C VAL A 82 0.49 -5.54 0.05
N VAL A 83 -0.70 -5.94 0.52
CA VAL A 83 -1.01 -7.35 0.81
C VAL A 83 -0.89 -8.19 -0.46
N ALA A 84 -1.39 -7.68 -1.60
CA ALA A 84 -1.27 -8.34 -2.89
C ALA A 84 0.20 -8.51 -3.31
N ALA A 85 1.04 -7.48 -3.13
CA ALA A 85 2.48 -7.57 -3.41
C ALA A 85 3.19 -8.59 -2.51
N CYS A 86 2.70 -8.80 -1.29
CA CYS A 86 3.23 -9.78 -0.33
C CYS A 86 2.61 -11.18 -0.45
N ALA A 87 1.77 -11.44 -1.46
CA ALA A 87 1.10 -12.73 -1.64
C ALA A 87 2.04 -13.96 -1.63
N PRO A 88 3.27 -13.92 -2.20
CA PRO A 88 4.19 -15.06 -2.13
C PRO A 88 4.65 -15.39 -0.70
N VAL A 89 4.91 -14.37 0.12
CA VAL A 89 5.36 -14.54 1.51
C VAL A 89 4.21 -15.00 2.40
N LEU A 90 3.03 -14.40 2.21
CA LEU A 90 1.80 -14.81 2.89
C LEU A 90 1.44 -16.26 2.58
N SER A 91 1.54 -16.67 1.31
CA SER A 91 1.29 -18.06 0.90
C SER A 91 2.23 -19.05 1.59
N LYS A 92 3.52 -18.72 1.73
CA LYS A 92 4.48 -19.56 2.46
C LYS A 92 4.12 -19.69 3.94
N TRP A 93 3.72 -18.59 4.58
CA TRP A 93 3.27 -18.60 5.97
C TRP A 93 2.02 -19.48 6.16
N ASN A 94 1.06 -19.36 5.24
CA ASN A 94 -0.15 -20.19 5.23
C ASN A 94 0.16 -21.68 5.11
N GLN A 95 1.08 -22.07 4.22
CA GLN A 95 1.50 -23.47 4.07
C GLN A 95 2.20 -24.00 5.33
N ALA A 96 3.02 -23.17 5.99
CA ALA A 96 3.70 -23.55 7.24
C ALA A 96 2.71 -23.86 8.37
N SER A 97 1.66 -23.05 8.52
CA SER A 97 0.65 -23.25 9.57
C SER A 97 -0.26 -24.46 9.30
N LEU A 98 -0.55 -24.75 8.04
CA LEU A 98 -1.30 -25.97 7.68
C LEU A 98 -0.48 -27.24 7.93
N GLY A 99 0.85 -27.21 7.72
CA GLY A 99 1.74 -28.33 8.01
C GLY A 99 1.91 -28.63 9.50
N GLN A 100 1.60 -27.66 10.38
CA GLN A 100 1.62 -27.80 11.83
C GLN A 100 0.29 -28.32 12.39
N ALA A 101 -0.81 -28.25 11.61
CA ALA A 101 -2.15 -28.65 12.01
C ALA A 101 -2.56 -29.98 11.36
N ALA A 102 -2.35 -31.12 12.02
CA ALA A 102 -3.03 -32.38 11.71
C ALA A 102 -3.06 -33.36 12.92
N PRO A 103 -4.11 -34.20 13.11
CA PRO A 103 -5.18 -34.54 12.16
C PRO A 103 -6.63 -34.26 12.64
N ALA A 104 -7.51 -34.09 11.64
CA ALA A 104 -8.98 -34.15 11.65
C ALA A 104 -9.76 -32.87 12.02
N GLY A 105 -10.25 -32.20 10.96
CA GLY A 105 -11.30 -31.17 11.03
C GLY A 105 -10.74 -29.77 11.00
N GLY A 106 -11.22 -28.92 10.08
CA GLY A 106 -10.81 -27.51 10.04
C GLY A 106 -11.07 -26.85 11.39
N GLU A 107 -10.01 -26.69 12.18
CA GLU A 107 -10.09 -26.11 13.52
C GLU A 107 -10.53 -24.65 13.40
N GLN A 108 -11.83 -24.45 13.63
CA GLN A 108 -12.43 -23.14 13.79
C GLN A 108 -12.20 -22.72 15.24
N ALA A 109 -11.19 -21.89 15.47
CA ALA A 109 -10.99 -21.24 16.75
C ALA A 109 -11.94 -20.05 16.88
N LEU A 110 -12.28 -19.63 18.10
CA LEU A 110 -12.94 -18.34 18.30
C LEU A 110 -11.90 -17.23 18.25
N SER A 111 -12.12 -16.22 17.42
CA SER A 111 -11.30 -15.01 17.41
C SER A 111 -11.37 -14.33 18.78
N LEU A 112 -10.23 -14.06 19.41
CA LEU A 112 -10.16 -13.41 20.73
C LEU A 112 -10.65 -11.95 20.69
N THR A 113 -10.66 -11.32 19.51
CA THR A 113 -11.03 -9.91 19.33
C THR A 113 -12.48 -9.72 18.90
N THR A 114 -13.04 -10.66 18.15
CA THR A 114 -14.41 -10.54 17.60
C THR A 114 -15.41 -11.53 18.20
N GLY A 115 -14.93 -12.57 18.89
CA GLY A 115 -15.77 -13.65 19.41
C GLY A 115 -16.44 -14.50 18.32
N GLN A 116 -16.11 -14.30 17.04
CA GLN A 116 -16.63 -15.07 15.93
C GLN A 116 -15.73 -16.27 15.62
N PRO A 117 -16.29 -17.37 15.09
CA PRO A 117 -15.48 -18.46 14.55
C PRO A 117 -14.55 -17.94 13.45
N THR A 118 -13.26 -18.24 13.57
CA THR A 118 -12.21 -17.89 12.63
C THR A 118 -11.36 -19.12 12.33
N ASN A 119 -10.47 -19.03 11.36
CA ASN A 119 -9.48 -20.05 11.06
C ASN A 119 -8.10 -19.41 10.92
N PRO A 120 -7.00 -20.16 11.04
CA PRO A 120 -5.65 -19.60 10.97
C PRO A 120 -5.38 -18.79 9.70
N LEU A 121 -5.95 -19.22 8.57
CA LEU A 121 -5.77 -18.56 7.28
C LEU A 121 -6.46 -17.17 7.23
N ALA A 122 -7.65 -17.07 7.84
CA ALA A 122 -8.37 -15.82 7.99
C ALA A 122 -7.59 -14.85 8.90
N GLU A 123 -7.05 -15.35 10.02
CA GLU A 123 -6.26 -14.53 10.96
C GLU A 123 -4.94 -14.03 10.34
N HIS A 124 -4.29 -14.83 9.50
CA HIS A 124 -3.11 -14.38 8.75
C HIS A 124 -3.43 -13.25 7.78
N SER A 125 -4.60 -13.34 7.12
CA SER A 125 -5.04 -12.34 6.15
C SER A 125 -5.38 -11.02 6.86
N SER A 126 -6.12 -11.07 7.97
CA SER A 126 -6.41 -9.88 8.78
C SER A 126 -5.15 -9.28 9.41
N PHE A 127 -4.19 -10.11 9.84
CA PHE A 127 -2.89 -9.66 10.33
C PHE A 127 -2.14 -8.88 9.24
N ALA A 128 -1.98 -9.46 8.05
CA ALA A 128 -1.26 -8.81 6.94
C ALA A 128 -1.92 -7.48 6.55
N GLN A 129 -3.25 -7.45 6.46
CA GLN A 129 -4.00 -6.23 6.12
C GLN A 129 -3.88 -5.16 7.20
N GLY A 130 -3.98 -5.54 8.48
CA GLY A 130 -3.78 -4.63 9.60
C GLY A 130 -2.38 -4.02 9.65
N ARG A 131 -1.33 -4.84 9.44
CA ARG A 131 0.06 -4.35 9.36
C ARG A 131 0.27 -3.43 8.14
N ALA A 132 -0.24 -3.82 6.98
CA ALA A 132 -0.15 -2.99 5.77
C ALA A 132 -0.77 -1.61 5.98
N LEU A 133 -2.01 -1.54 6.50
CA LEU A 133 -2.68 -0.28 6.78
C LEU A 133 -1.90 0.57 7.79
N PHE A 134 -1.46 -0.06 8.89
CA PHE A 134 -0.65 0.62 9.91
C PHE A 134 0.61 1.26 9.31
N TYR A 135 1.37 0.53 8.51
CA TYR A 135 2.60 1.04 7.92
C TYR A 135 2.36 2.10 6.85
N VAL A 136 1.29 2.01 6.07
CA VAL A 136 0.92 3.05 5.09
C VAL A 136 0.58 4.34 5.82
N VAL A 137 -0.25 4.27 6.86
CA VAL A 137 -0.61 5.44 7.67
C VAL A 137 0.62 6.02 8.36
N GLN A 138 1.48 5.17 8.95
CA GLN A 138 2.73 5.59 9.58
C GLN A 138 3.64 6.32 8.59
N ALA A 139 3.86 5.75 7.40
CA ALA A 139 4.72 6.33 6.37
C ALA A 139 4.17 7.67 5.85
N ARG A 140 2.86 7.77 5.63
CA ARG A 140 2.19 9.00 5.21
C ARG A 140 2.25 10.08 6.29
N ALA A 141 1.90 9.74 7.52
CA ALA A 141 1.91 10.66 8.66
C ALA A 141 3.34 11.18 8.95
N GLY A 142 4.35 10.32 8.82
CA GLY A 142 5.75 10.68 9.07
C GLY A 142 6.48 11.30 7.88
N ARG A 143 5.83 11.39 6.69
CA ARG A 143 6.48 11.70 5.41
C ARG A 143 7.77 10.89 5.22
N CYS A 144 7.68 9.60 5.52
CA CYS A 144 8.84 8.72 5.58
C CYS A 144 9.42 8.46 4.19
N LYS A 145 10.73 8.21 4.15
CA LYS A 145 11.41 7.83 2.91
C LYS A 145 11.08 6.38 2.55
N ALA A 146 10.86 6.14 1.27
CA ALA A 146 10.75 4.78 0.74
C ALA A 146 12.06 4.00 0.97
N PRO A 147 11.99 2.67 1.16
CA PRO A 147 13.18 1.82 1.19
C PRO A 147 13.91 1.85 -0.17
N PRO A 148 15.19 1.44 -0.22
CA PRO A 148 15.88 1.16 -1.48
C PRO A 148 15.12 0.13 -2.32
N VAL A 149 15.22 0.24 -3.65
CA VAL A 149 14.51 -0.63 -4.62
C VAL A 149 15.54 -1.33 -5.51
N VAL A 150 15.37 -2.64 -5.69
CA VAL A 150 16.17 -3.48 -6.59
C VAL A 150 15.20 -4.24 -7.51
N ASN A 151 15.43 -4.19 -8.82
CA ASN A 151 14.59 -4.86 -9.83
C ASN A 151 13.08 -4.53 -9.73
N GLY A 152 12.74 -3.31 -9.32
CA GLY A 152 11.34 -2.87 -9.21
C GLY A 152 10.61 -3.30 -7.93
N ALA A 153 11.29 -3.97 -7.00
CA ALA A 153 10.77 -4.29 -5.67
C ALA A 153 11.64 -3.67 -4.57
N PRO A 154 11.08 -3.37 -3.37
CA PRO A 154 11.90 -3.01 -2.23
C PRO A 154 13.01 -4.04 -1.98
N GLU A 155 14.22 -3.58 -1.68
CA GLU A 155 15.35 -4.43 -1.29
C GLU A 155 14.97 -5.25 -0.04
N GLY A 156 15.45 -6.48 0.11
CA GLY A 156 15.21 -7.31 1.30
C GLY A 156 13.90 -8.11 1.31
N LEU A 157 13.27 -8.28 0.14
CA LEU A 157 12.09 -9.12 -0.10
C LEU A 157 12.42 -10.42 -0.83
#